data_AF-A0A351EUN8-F1
#
_entry.id   AF-A0A351EUN8-F1
#
_cell.length_a   1.000
_cell.length_b   1.000
_cell.length_c   1.000
_cell.angle_alpha   90.00
_cell.angle_beta   90.00
_cell.angle_gamma   90.00
#
_symmetry.space_group_name_H-M   'P 1'
#
loop_
_entity.id
_entity.type
_entity.pdbx_description
1 polymer ?
#
loop_
_entity_poly.entity_id
_entity_poly.type
_entity_poly.pdbx_seq_one_letter_code
_entity_poly.pdbx_strand_id
1 'polypeptide(L)'
;MADFNPSLNEDQLTIQKWVHDFAEDVMRPNAEEWDEREEFPWPVVQEAAQIGLYGWEFLANAMFNDPTGLTMPVAIEEMFWGDAGLGMAIMGSGL
;
A
#
# COMPACT_ATOMS: atom_id res chain seq x y z
N MET A 1 -11.06 10.01 -24.30
CA MET A 1 -11.26 8.77 -23.52
C MET A 1 -10.03 7.94 -23.78
N ALA A 2 -9.27 7.57 -22.75
CA ALA A 2 -8.17 6.63 -22.93
C ALA A 2 -8.77 5.27 -23.31
N ASP A 3 -8.18 4.59 -24.29
CA ASP A 3 -8.57 3.23 -24.66
C ASP A 3 -8.35 2.30 -23.47
N PHE A 4 -9.35 1.48 -23.14
CA PHE A 4 -9.27 0.52 -22.05
C PHE A 4 -8.18 -0.52 -22.34
N ASN A 5 -7.26 -0.72 -21.39
CA ASN A 5 -6.23 -1.76 -21.44
C ASN A 5 -6.32 -2.61 -20.16
N PRO A 6 -6.52 -3.94 -20.25
CA PRO A 6 -6.60 -4.82 -19.09
C PRO A 6 -5.25 -5.11 -18.43
N SER A 7 -4.13 -4.72 -19.03
CA SER A 7 -2.78 -4.95 -18.49
C SER A 7 -2.26 -3.75 -17.73
N LEU A 8 -1.55 -4.00 -16.63
CA LEU A 8 -0.80 -2.96 -15.92
C LEU A 8 0.36 -2.45 -16.77
N ASN A 9 0.66 -1.16 -16.66
CA ASN A 9 1.84 -0.55 -17.26
C ASN A 9 3.09 -0.76 -16.38
N GLU A 10 4.27 -0.35 -16.87
CA GLU A 10 5.54 -0.55 -16.15
C GLU A 10 5.59 0.17 -14.79
N ASP A 11 5.02 1.38 -14.70
CA ASP A 11 4.97 2.15 -13.44
C ASP A 11 4.09 1.42 -12.41
N GLN A 12 2.94 0.90 -12.83
CA GLN A 12 2.01 0.15 -11.98
C GLN A 12 2.61 -1.18 -11.53
N LEU A 13 3.31 -1.89 -12.41
CA LEU A 13 4.03 -3.12 -12.03
C LEU A 13 5.15 -2.83 -11.04
N THR A 14 5.83 -1.69 -11.18
CA THR A 14 6.87 -1.25 -10.25
C THR A 14 6.27 -0.95 -8.88
N ILE A 15 5.16 -0.22 -8.83
CA ILE A 15 4.44 0.07 -7.59
C ILE A 15 3.92 -1.22 -6.96
N GLN A 16 3.26 -2.09 -7.74
CA GLN A 16 2.77 -3.39 -7.26
C GLN A 16 3.88 -4.16 -6.55
N LYS A 17 5.01 -4.36 -7.24
CA LYS A 17 6.14 -5.09 -6.67
C LYS A 17 6.65 -4.43 -5.40
N TRP A 18 6.80 -3.11 -5.41
CA TRP A 18 7.32 -2.38 -4.26
C TRP A 18 6.41 -2.50 -3.03
N VAL A 19 5.09 -2.40 -3.20
CA VAL A 19 4.14 -2.61 -2.09
C VAL A 19 4.11 -4.09 -1.67
N HIS A 20 4.22 -5.02 -2.61
CA HIS A 20 4.28 -6.45 -2.33
C HIS A 20 5.50 -6.81 -1.48
N ASP A 21 6.68 -6.29 -1.83
CA ASP A 21 7.92 -6.51 -1.08
C ASP A 21 7.75 -6.02 0.38
N PHE A 22 7.14 -4.85 0.59
CA PHE A 22 6.83 -4.37 1.95
C PHE A 22 5.80 -5.25 2.68
N ALA A 23 4.76 -5.69 1.99
CA ALA A 23 3.74 -6.57 2.56
C ALA A 23 4.32 -7.93 2.97
N GLU A 24 5.20 -8.52 2.16
CA GLU A 24 5.86 -9.81 2.41
C GLU A 24 6.90 -9.71 3.54
N ASP A 25 7.77 -8.70 3.50
CA ASP A 25 8.91 -8.60 4.40
C ASP A 25 8.56 -7.98 5.76
N VAL A 26 7.58 -7.07 5.81
CA VAL A 26 7.27 -6.27 7.00
C VAL A 26 5.88 -6.58 7.54
N MET A 27 4.83 -6.52 6.73
CA MET A 27 3.46 -6.63 7.25
C MET A 27 3.16 -8.05 7.73
N ARG A 28 3.29 -9.03 6.83
CA ARG A 28 2.85 -10.40 7.07
C ARG A 28 3.56 -11.11 8.22
N PRO A 29 4.89 -10.97 8.41
CA PRO A 29 5.58 -11.60 9.52
C PRO A 29 5.17 -11.04 10.89
N ASN A 30 4.69 -9.79 10.93
CA ASN A 30 4.28 -9.12 12.15
C ASN A 30 2.75 -9.18 12.38
N ALA A 31 1.96 -9.62 11.39
CA ALA A 31 0.50 -9.56 11.43
C ALA A 31 -0.12 -10.28 12.63
N GLU A 32 0.30 -11.52 12.92
CA GLU A 32 -0.23 -12.33 14.02
C GLU A 32 0.07 -11.69 15.39
N GLU A 33 1.29 -11.17 15.59
CA GLU A 33 1.65 -10.48 16.84
C GLU A 33 0.77 -9.25 17.08
N TRP A 34 0.54 -8.45 16.04
CA TRP A 34 -0.27 -7.23 16.16
C TRP A 34 -1.76 -7.53 16.31
N ASP A 35 -2.26 -8.60 15.70
CA ASP A 35 -3.64 -9.08 15.90
C ASP A 35 -3.86 -9.50 17.36
N GLU A 36 -2.95 -10.31 17.93
CA GLU A 36 -3.04 -10.76 19.33
C GLU A 36 -2.94 -9.62 20.36
N ARG A 37 -2.11 -8.61 20.05
CA ARG A 37 -1.90 -7.47 20.96
C ARG A 37 -3.07 -6.50 20.98
N GLU A 38 -3.90 -6.46 19.93
CA GLU A 38 -4.99 -5.48 19.76
C GLU A 38 -4.54 -4.01 19.97
N GLU A 39 -3.27 -3.71 19.70
CA GLU A 39 -2.66 -2.39 19.88
C GLU A 39 -2.39 -1.73 18.52
N PHE A 40 -2.27 -0.40 18.51
CA PHE A 40 -1.94 0.30 17.27
C PHE A 40 -0.48 0.01 16.84
N PRO A 41 -0.24 -0.45 15.60
CA PRO A 41 1.06 -0.95 15.14
C PRO A 41 2.01 0.19 14.74
N TRP A 42 2.37 1.04 15.70
CA TRP A 42 3.26 2.19 15.48
C TRP A 42 4.55 1.87 14.72
N PRO A 43 5.28 0.76 15.02
CA PRO A 43 6.51 0.44 14.30
C PRO A 43 6.28 0.21 12.79
N VAL A 44 5.22 -0.52 12.44
CA VAL A 44 4.87 -0.82 11.04
C VAL A 44 4.45 0.44 10.31
N VAL A 45 3.63 1.29 10.95
CA VAL A 45 3.19 2.57 10.38
C VAL A 45 4.38 3.51 10.14
N GLN A 46 5.32 3.58 11.10
CA GLN A 46 6.53 4.40 10.95
C GLN A 46 7.42 3.91 9.81
N GLU A 47 7.54 2.59 9.61
CA GLU A 47 8.30 2.03 8.50
C GLU A 47 7.63 2.34 7.15
N ALA A 48 6.31 2.16 7.06
CA ALA A 48 5.53 2.59 5.89
C ALA A 48 5.70 4.09 5.59
N ALA A 49 5.81 4.94 6.62
CA ALA A 49 6.09 6.37 6.48
C ALA A 49 7.48 6.62 5.86
N GLN A 50 8.49 5.89 6.34
CA GLN A 50 9.88 6.05 5.90
C GLN A 50 10.06 5.69 4.43
N ILE A 51 9.34 4.68 3.95
CA ILE A 51 9.38 4.30 2.53
C ILE A 51 8.44 5.17 1.68
N GLY A 52 7.56 5.96 2.29
CA GLY A 52 6.69 6.91 1.61
C GLY A 52 5.38 6.30 1.08
N LEU A 53 4.97 5.13 1.57
CA LEU A 53 3.81 4.36 1.10
C LEU A 53 2.47 5.13 1.17
N TYR A 54 2.36 6.09 2.07
CA TYR A 54 1.19 6.94 2.23
C TYR A 54 1.57 8.43 2.22
N GLY A 55 2.76 8.75 1.72
CA GLY A 55 3.23 10.12 1.59
C GLY A 55 2.44 10.91 0.54
N TRP A 56 2.52 12.24 0.64
CA TRP A 56 1.87 13.15 -0.32
C TRP A 56 2.26 12.87 -1.77
N GLU A 57 3.52 12.55 -2.04
CA GLU A 57 4.02 12.29 -3.39
C GLU A 57 3.39 11.03 -3.99
N PHE A 58 3.27 9.97 -3.18
CA PHE A 58 2.61 8.73 -3.59
C PHE A 58 1.12 8.98 -3.87
N LEU A 59 0.41 9.62 -2.93
CA LEU A 59 -1.01 9.94 -3.10
C LEU A 59 -1.26 10.85 -4.30
N ALA A 60 -0.40 11.85 -4.51
CA ALA A 60 -0.51 12.75 -5.64
C ALA A 60 -0.31 12.02 -6.97
N ASN A 61 0.69 11.12 -7.03
CA ASN A 61 0.93 10.30 -8.21
C ASN A 61 -0.27 9.39 -8.50
N ALA A 62 -0.70 8.63 -7.48
CA ALA A 62 -1.70 7.60 -7.63
C ALA A 62 -3.14 8.14 -7.82
N MET A 63 -3.46 9.33 -7.32
CA MET A 63 -4.81 9.92 -7.44
C MET A 63 -4.93 10.96 -8.56
N PHE A 64 -3.88 11.74 -8.85
CA PHE A 64 -3.97 12.84 -9.82
C PHE A 64 -3.15 12.62 -11.09
N ASN A 65 -2.09 11.81 -11.02
CA ASN A 65 -1.15 11.65 -12.13
C ASN A 65 -1.28 10.31 -12.88
N ASP A 66 -2.09 9.38 -12.38
CA ASP A 66 -2.43 8.15 -13.09
C ASP A 66 -3.75 8.31 -13.88
N PRO A 67 -3.69 8.46 -15.22
CA PRO A 67 -4.89 8.59 -16.05
C PRO A 67 -5.72 7.30 -16.14
N THR A 68 -5.17 6.15 -15.71
CA THR A 68 -5.90 4.87 -15.69
C THR A 68 -6.70 4.68 -14.39
N GLY A 69 -6.28 5.34 -13.31
CA GLY A 69 -6.85 5.21 -11.98
C GLY A 69 -6.61 3.85 -11.31
N LEU A 70 -5.67 3.04 -11.81
CA LEU A 70 -5.38 1.69 -11.30
C LEU A 70 -4.29 1.69 -10.23
N THR A 71 -3.43 2.71 -10.17
CA THR A 71 -2.29 2.75 -9.24
C THR A 71 -2.74 2.63 -7.77
N MET A 72 -3.78 3.37 -7.36
CA MET A 72 -4.30 3.27 -5.99
C MET A 72 -4.90 1.87 -5.68
N PRO A 73 -5.82 1.33 -6.49
CA PRO A 73 -6.34 -0.03 -6.29
C PRO A 73 -5.25 -1.10 -6.18
N VAL A 74 -4.24 -1.07 -7.05
CA VAL A 74 -3.14 -2.05 -7.04
C VAL A 74 -2.34 -1.96 -5.74
N ALA A 75 -1.97 -0.76 -5.31
CA ALA A 75 -1.24 -0.58 -4.06
C ALA A 75 -2.07 -1.03 -2.83
N ILE A 76 -3.37 -0.74 -2.82
CA ILE A 76 -4.27 -1.18 -1.76
C ILE A 76 -4.38 -2.70 -1.74
N GLU A 77 -4.53 -3.35 -2.90
CA GLU A 77 -4.62 -4.81 -3.01
C GLU A 77 -3.40 -5.50 -2.39
N GLU A 78 -2.19 -5.05 -2.73
CA GLU A 78 -0.95 -5.63 -2.19
C GLU A 78 -0.80 -5.39 -0.68
N MET A 79 -1.20 -4.22 -0.19
CA MET A 79 -1.15 -3.91 1.24
C MET A 79 -2.11 -4.81 2.03
N PHE A 80 -3.34 -5.01 1.54
CA PHE A 80 -4.33 -5.88 2.16
C PHE A 80 -4.01 -7.37 1.99
N TRP A 81 -3.23 -7.73 0.98
CA TRP A 81 -2.67 -9.08 0.86
C TRP A 81 -1.68 -9.39 1.99
N GLY A 82 -0.91 -8.40 2.45
CA GLY A 82 -0.02 -8.51 3.59
C GLY A 82 -0.77 -8.77 4.89
N ASP A 83 -1.61 -7.81 5.28
CA ASP A 83 -2.58 -7.96 6.37
C ASP A 83 -3.66 -6.88 6.31
N ALA A 84 -4.91 -7.25 6.59
CA ALA A 84 -6.04 -6.33 6.55
C ALA A 84 -6.06 -5.35 7.74
N GLY A 85 -5.63 -5.78 8.93
CA GLY A 85 -5.60 -4.93 10.12
C GLY A 85 -4.52 -3.84 10.01
N LEU A 86 -3.31 -4.23 9.67
CA LEU A 86 -2.17 -3.34 9.40
C LEU A 86 -2.44 -2.43 8.20
N GLY A 87 -3.01 -2.97 7.12
CA GLY A 87 -3.42 -2.18 5.95
C GLY A 87 -4.45 -1.10 6.31
N MET A 88 -5.41 -1.41 7.18
CA MET A 88 -6.36 -0.44 7.71
C MET A 88 -5.70 0.56 8.66
N ALA A 89 -4.71 0.16 9.45
CA ALA A 89 -3.97 1.09 10.31
C ALA A 89 -3.18 2.13 9.50
N ILE A 90 -2.58 1.72 8.37
CA ILE A 90 -1.84 2.59 7.45
C ILE A 90 -2.79 3.49 6.66
N MET A 91 -3.78 2.91 5.96
CA MET A 91 -4.66 3.67 5.06
C MET A 91 -5.78 4.43 5.79
N GLY A 92 -6.31 3.86 6.87
CA GLY A 92 -7.45 4.41 7.59
C GLY A 92 -7.10 5.55 8.53
N SER A 93 -5.84 5.68 8.94
CA SER A 93 -5.41 6.75 9.84
C SER A 93 -5.21 8.09 9.11
N GLY A 94 -4.87 8.08 7.82
CA GLY A 94 -4.66 9.30 7.01
C GLY A 94 -3.63 10.29 7.60
N LEU A 95 -2.77 9.80 8.50
CA LEU A 95 -1.71 10.53 9.20
C LEU A 95 -0.44 10.61 8.36
#